data_AF-A0AAD5VMJ3-F1
#
_entry.id   AF-A0AAD5VMJ3-F1
#
_cell.length_a   1.000
_cell.length_b   1.000
_cell.length_c   1.000
_cell.angle_alpha   90.00
_cell.angle_beta   90.00
_cell.angle_gamma   90.00
#
_symmetry.space_group_name_H-M   'P 1'
#
loop_
_entity.id
_entity.type
_entity.pdbx_description
1 polymer ?
#
loop_
_entity_poly.entity_id
_entity_poly.type
_entity_poly.pdbx_seq_one_letter_code
_entity_poly.pdbx_strand_id
1 'polypeptide(L)'
;MVIALLLSDAKKPLRYQDLGRVALQCLQGVHSMWKALAILHSALPSSRELKIPARAQCSDAAPSPRILSALDPHVADSGCQTRAQMLWDLVQIYSLPDKRDSLERAMAMLEEIRLEAAKLVREIEENRGKPRSTSLFILNTHMSVWQRIGFAQFQELFSESEDDSSGASTPDSTSTNEAPSKAAPVTNSSHKRRNISVDADWDPENLFLVARFLTICFLLSEYRIAQVKPGTPMRVIFRVDLVAMYGEIERDLEGLGLLPANRDVKCFDGKAKVNSQYDTMQTYISIITADWARRAARDLALPDLNQSLSDGLIAASCRRISCIATYPSALLVRASWLTSNSPILLVIQRFCSHGDFHNVYCRISRSPRRPTFSSTELFEMGESNWFDVQVVSGQEVLSSAWSRMPHVVMICMSAAKGTTDDYLRLVLDHTQGKTQATQPRWGACHEIVDLVSKLRHLNFARFLAHCAALDEQFPFPLPDEEDAHERVNTLMQKGLGETAGKTFQNARDGAESYKNAKSMGMFAIEHIVLEYPSIVLKELREEPGIYGCKLEI
;
A
#
# COMPACT_ATOMS: atom_id res chain seq x y z
N MET A 1 -4.62 17.19 -10.65
CA MET A 1 -4.82 15.95 -11.45
C MET A 1 -3.46 15.42 -11.94
N VAL A 2 -2.79 14.53 -11.20
CA VAL A 2 -1.35 14.22 -11.45
C VAL A 2 -1.08 13.16 -12.52
N ILE A 3 -2.12 12.47 -13.00
CA ILE A 3 -2.03 11.43 -14.05
C ILE A 3 -1.31 11.93 -15.30
N ALA A 4 -1.38 13.22 -15.62
CA ALA A 4 -0.67 13.82 -16.75
C ALA A 4 0.84 13.57 -16.71
N LEU A 5 1.42 13.51 -15.51
CA LEU A 5 2.83 13.25 -15.25
C LEU A 5 3.10 11.76 -14.99
N LEU A 6 2.23 11.10 -14.21
CA LEU A 6 2.52 9.78 -13.66
C LEU A 6 2.12 8.62 -14.59
N LEU A 7 1.01 8.75 -15.32
CA LEU A 7 0.33 7.62 -15.97
C LEU A 7 -0.18 7.93 -17.38
N SER A 8 0.11 9.10 -17.94
CA SER A 8 -0.33 9.50 -19.28
C SER A 8 0.70 9.14 -20.34
N ASP A 9 0.20 8.84 -21.54
CA ASP A 9 1.04 8.78 -22.74
C ASP A 9 1.69 10.15 -23.00
N ALA A 10 3.02 10.20 -22.94
CA ALA A 10 3.81 11.40 -23.15
C ALA A 10 3.62 12.00 -24.56
N LYS A 11 3.26 11.17 -25.55
CA LYS A 11 3.02 11.57 -26.94
C LYS A 11 1.63 12.15 -27.16
N LYS A 12 0.77 12.16 -26.14
CA LYS A 12 -0.59 12.66 -26.25
C LYS A 12 -0.60 14.13 -26.66
N PRO A 13 -1.30 14.50 -27.75
CA PRO A 13 -1.39 15.88 -28.19
C PRO A 13 -2.16 16.73 -27.18
N LEU A 14 -1.67 17.94 -26.96
CA LEU A 14 -2.18 18.93 -26.02
C LEU A 14 -2.78 20.11 -26.78
N ARG A 15 -4.03 20.44 -26.47
CA ARG A 15 -4.63 21.68 -26.98
C ARG A 15 -4.08 22.84 -26.15
N TYR A 16 -3.80 23.97 -26.79
CA TYR A 16 -3.28 25.16 -26.10
C TYR A 16 -4.15 25.60 -24.90
N GLN A 17 -5.48 25.49 -25.02
CA GLN A 17 -6.41 25.80 -23.93
C GLN A 17 -6.24 24.92 -22.68
N ASP A 18 -5.67 23.72 -22.85
CA ASP A 18 -5.44 22.76 -21.77
C ASP A 18 -4.02 22.91 -21.16
N LEU A 19 -3.15 23.74 -21.76
CA LEU A 19 -1.74 23.88 -21.36
C LEU A 19 -1.58 24.33 -19.91
N GLY A 20 -2.30 25.38 -19.49
CA GLY A 20 -2.26 25.84 -18.09
C GLY A 20 -2.70 24.76 -17.10
N ARG A 21 -3.71 23.98 -17.47
CA ARG A 21 -4.17 22.85 -16.65
C ARG A 21 -3.09 21.77 -16.56
N VAL A 22 -2.46 21.40 -17.68
CA VAL A 22 -1.41 20.36 -17.69
C VAL A 22 -0.15 20.81 -16.95
N ALA A 23 0.27 22.07 -17.09
CA ALA A 23 1.40 22.62 -16.33
C ALA A 23 1.14 22.59 -14.82
N LEU A 24 -0.05 23.00 -14.38
CA LEU A 24 -0.46 22.91 -12.97
C LEU A 24 -0.48 21.47 -12.46
N GLN A 25 -0.98 20.54 -13.29
CA GLN A 25 -0.99 19.12 -12.99
C GLN A 25 0.43 18.52 -12.85
N CYS A 26 1.38 18.98 -13.68
CA CYS A 26 2.79 18.60 -13.56
C CYS A 26 3.38 19.14 -12.25
N LEU A 27 3.13 20.42 -11.91
CA LEU A 27 3.59 20.99 -10.65
C LEU A 27 3.09 20.20 -9.43
N GLN A 28 1.80 19.88 -9.40
CA GLN A 28 1.21 19.04 -8.35
C GLN A 28 1.83 17.64 -8.32
N GLY A 29 2.07 17.04 -9.49
CA GLY A 29 2.63 15.69 -9.60
C GLY A 29 4.06 15.63 -9.07
N VAL A 30 4.90 16.58 -9.49
CA VAL A 30 6.29 16.70 -9.04
C VAL A 30 6.34 16.97 -7.53
N HIS A 31 5.49 17.87 -7.02
CA HIS A 31 5.43 18.13 -5.58
C HIS A 31 4.99 16.91 -4.78
N SER A 32 3.98 16.17 -5.26
CA SER A 32 3.51 14.94 -4.62
C SER A 32 4.60 13.86 -4.63
N MET A 33 5.35 13.76 -5.72
CA MET A 33 6.47 12.82 -5.85
C MET A 33 7.61 13.15 -4.90
N TRP A 34 7.98 14.43 -4.82
CA TRP A 34 8.97 14.90 -3.84
C TRP A 34 8.53 14.59 -2.41
N LYS A 35 7.25 14.87 -2.05
CA LYS A 35 6.71 14.55 -0.72
C LYS A 35 6.78 13.05 -0.42
N ALA A 36 6.39 12.21 -1.36
CA ALA A 36 6.40 10.75 -1.17
C ALA A 36 7.82 10.21 -0.97
N LEU A 37 8.81 10.70 -1.74
CA LEU A 37 10.22 10.35 -1.54
C LEU A 37 10.77 10.88 -0.21
N ALA A 38 10.39 12.10 0.19
CA ALA A 38 10.79 12.68 1.48
C ALA A 38 10.24 11.88 2.67
N ILE A 39 9.01 11.36 2.57
CA ILE A 39 8.44 10.46 3.57
C ILE A 39 9.28 9.19 3.69
N LEU A 40 9.59 8.51 2.58
CA LEU A 40 10.46 7.32 2.59
C LEU A 40 11.83 7.66 3.20
N HIS A 41 12.48 8.74 2.73
CA HIS A 41 13.80 9.16 3.21
C HIS A 41 13.82 9.43 4.72
N SER A 42 12.80 10.11 5.23
CA SER A 42 12.66 10.38 6.67
C SER A 42 12.48 9.12 7.51
N ALA A 43 11.99 8.03 6.89
CA ALA A 43 11.80 6.76 7.54
C ALA A 43 13.03 5.84 7.49
N LEU A 44 14.09 6.23 6.76
CA LEU A 44 15.32 5.46 6.71
C LEU A 44 16.12 5.65 8.01
N PRO A 45 16.65 4.57 8.60
CA PRO A 45 17.58 4.68 9.71
C PRO A 45 18.72 5.63 9.33
N SER A 46 19.04 6.60 10.20
CA SER A 46 20.23 7.41 9.99
C SER A 46 21.44 6.49 10.13
N SER A 47 22.32 6.39 9.11
CA SER A 47 23.55 5.56 9.10
C SER A 47 24.50 5.84 10.27
N ARG A 48 24.18 6.86 11.04
CA ARG A 48 24.99 7.56 12.01
C ARG A 48 24.39 7.33 13.43
N GLU A 49 23.33 6.52 13.57
CA GLU A 49 22.92 5.98 14.89
C GLU A 49 23.89 4.92 15.47
N LEU A 50 24.99 4.59 14.78
CA LEU A 50 26.27 4.36 15.46
C LEU A 50 26.94 5.72 15.76
N LYS A 51 26.43 6.39 16.81
CA LYS A 51 26.88 7.68 17.39
C LYS A 51 26.48 8.96 16.62
N ILE A 52 25.40 9.62 17.05
CA ILE A 52 25.17 11.06 16.78
C ILE A 52 24.70 11.81 18.05
N PRO A 53 25.25 13.00 18.32
CA PRO A 53 24.59 14.05 19.09
C PRO A 53 23.66 14.91 18.22
N ALA A 54 22.48 15.19 18.76
CA ALA A 54 21.37 15.92 18.13
C ALA A 54 21.73 17.34 17.65
N ARG A 55 21.64 17.61 16.34
CA ARG A 55 21.32 18.95 15.79
C ARG A 55 21.10 18.90 14.27
N ALA A 56 19.86 18.63 13.87
CA ALA A 56 19.26 19.07 12.61
C ALA A 56 17.74 18.81 12.68
N GLN A 57 17.02 19.64 13.44
CA GLN A 57 15.56 19.70 13.36
C GLN A 57 15.21 20.85 12.43
N CYS A 58 14.56 20.52 11.31
CA CYS A 58 13.96 21.48 10.40
C CYS A 58 12.58 21.88 10.97
N SER A 59 12.41 23.18 11.19
CA SER A 59 11.20 23.99 11.48
C SER A 59 9.86 23.33 11.89
N ASP A 60 9.39 23.70 13.09
CA ASP A 60 8.04 24.06 13.62
C ASP A 60 6.70 23.77 12.89
N ALA A 61 6.64 23.06 11.77
CA ALA A 61 5.41 22.40 11.35
C ALA A 61 5.28 21.12 12.18
N ALA A 62 4.21 20.97 12.97
CA ALA A 62 3.97 19.75 13.73
C ALA A 62 4.16 18.55 12.78
N PRO A 63 5.11 17.63 13.06
CA PRO A 63 5.33 16.49 12.19
C PRO A 63 4.00 15.76 12.02
N SER A 64 3.65 15.43 10.78
CA SER A 64 2.52 14.55 10.51
C SER A 64 2.63 13.36 11.48
N PRO A 65 1.56 13.03 12.22
CA PRO A 65 1.62 11.93 13.18
C PRO A 65 1.95 10.61 12.50
N ARG A 66 1.78 10.51 11.17
CA ARG A 66 2.05 9.37 10.31
C ARG A 66 3.28 9.61 9.45
N ILE A 67 4.18 8.64 9.42
CA ILE A 67 5.32 8.66 8.52
C ILE A 67 5.04 7.68 7.39
N LEU A 68 5.16 6.38 7.65
CA LEU A 68 5.07 5.38 6.58
C LEU A 68 3.62 5.01 6.23
N SER A 69 2.68 5.14 7.16
CA SER A 69 1.26 4.92 6.88
C SER A 69 0.61 5.99 5.99
N ALA A 70 1.33 7.09 5.72
CA ALA A 70 0.99 8.07 4.67
C ALA A 70 1.27 7.53 3.26
N LEU A 71 1.93 6.37 3.13
CA LEU A 71 2.21 5.67 1.87
C LEU A 71 1.41 4.35 1.75
N ASP A 72 0.39 4.18 2.59
CA ASP A 72 -0.42 2.96 2.64
C ASP A 72 -1.86 3.19 2.13
N PRO A 73 -2.08 3.02 0.81
CA PRO A 73 -3.39 3.17 0.23
C PRO A 73 -4.30 2.02 0.66
N HIS A 74 -5.45 2.33 1.26
CA HIS A 74 -6.51 1.35 1.59
C HIS A 74 -7.46 1.10 0.40
N VAL A 75 -6.94 1.24 -0.82
CA VAL A 75 -7.76 1.36 -2.01
C VAL A 75 -7.23 0.43 -3.10
N ALA A 76 -8.17 -0.33 -3.67
CA ALA A 76 -7.98 -1.70 -4.15
C ALA A 76 -7.95 -2.69 -2.98
N ASP A 77 -9.06 -3.41 -2.81
CA ASP A 77 -9.41 -4.36 -1.74
C ASP A 77 -8.51 -5.62 -1.70
N SER A 78 -7.22 -5.48 -1.99
CA SER A 78 -6.29 -6.60 -2.00
C SER A 78 -4.90 -6.16 -1.57
N GLY A 79 -4.38 -6.81 -0.53
CA GLY A 79 -2.95 -6.84 -0.22
C GLY A 79 -2.41 -5.69 0.61
N CYS A 80 -3.10 -5.22 1.67
CA CYS A 80 -2.45 -4.30 2.62
C CYS A 80 -1.18 -4.94 3.22
N GLN A 81 -1.23 -6.26 3.50
CA GLN A 81 -0.07 -7.06 3.86
C GLN A 81 1.05 -7.01 2.81
N THR A 82 0.67 -7.09 1.53
CA THR A 82 1.60 -7.05 0.40
C THR A 82 2.26 -5.69 0.27
N ARG A 83 1.48 -4.60 0.37
CA ARG A 83 2.01 -3.24 0.29
C ARG A 83 2.88 -2.89 1.51
N ALA A 84 2.50 -3.32 2.71
CA ALA A 84 3.33 -3.17 3.89
C ALA A 84 4.69 -3.87 3.69
N GLN A 85 4.69 -5.04 3.07
CA GLN A 85 5.93 -5.73 2.70
C GLN A 85 6.72 -5.00 1.61
N MET A 86 6.07 -4.52 0.55
CA MET A 86 6.74 -3.72 -0.50
C MET A 86 7.42 -2.49 0.10
N LEU A 87 6.76 -1.76 1.00
CA LEU A 87 7.34 -0.62 1.70
C LEU A 87 8.50 -1.04 2.60
N TRP A 88 8.43 -2.22 3.24
CA TRP A 88 9.53 -2.75 4.03
C TRP A 88 10.75 -3.06 3.16
N ASP A 89 10.55 -3.69 2.01
CA ASP A 89 11.61 -3.98 1.04
C ASP A 89 12.29 -2.67 0.60
N LEU A 90 11.51 -1.62 0.32
CA LEU A 90 12.05 -0.28 -0.01
C LEU A 90 12.84 0.32 1.15
N VAL A 91 12.36 0.23 2.39
CA VAL A 91 13.11 0.70 3.56
C VAL A 91 14.46 -0.04 3.65
N GLN A 92 14.49 -1.35 3.42
CA GLN A 92 15.74 -2.11 3.46
C GLN A 92 16.71 -1.71 2.34
N ILE A 93 16.23 -1.62 1.10
CA ILE A 93 17.04 -1.29 -0.07
C ILE A 93 17.60 0.13 0.03
N TYR A 94 16.74 1.11 0.31
CA TYR A 94 17.13 2.52 0.35
C TYR A 94 17.85 2.92 1.64
N SER A 95 17.96 2.02 2.63
CA SER A 95 18.87 2.20 3.77
C SER A 95 20.34 2.05 3.40
N LEU A 96 20.65 1.41 2.25
CA LEU A 96 22.02 1.29 1.75
C LEU A 96 22.56 2.66 1.33
N PRO A 97 23.82 3.01 1.64
CA PRO A 97 24.38 4.35 1.35
C PRO A 97 24.19 4.82 -0.10
N ASP A 98 24.55 4.00 -1.09
CA ASP A 98 24.47 4.39 -2.50
C ASP A 98 23.03 4.61 -2.98
N LYS A 99 22.08 3.82 -2.45
CA LYS A 99 20.65 3.95 -2.73
C LYS A 99 20.05 5.18 -2.04
N ARG A 100 20.48 5.47 -0.81
CA ARG A 100 20.13 6.70 -0.09
C ARG A 100 20.64 7.94 -0.82
N ASP A 101 21.88 7.94 -1.28
CA ASP A 101 22.45 9.05 -2.04
C ASP A 101 21.70 9.27 -3.36
N SER A 102 21.29 8.18 -4.02
CA SER A 102 20.45 8.23 -5.22
C SER A 102 19.06 8.81 -4.94
N LEU A 103 18.45 8.44 -3.81
CA LEU A 103 17.19 9.02 -3.33
C LEU A 103 17.31 10.53 -3.04
N GLU A 104 18.40 10.95 -2.36
CA GLU A 104 18.66 12.36 -2.07
C GLU A 104 18.89 13.18 -3.35
N ARG A 105 19.63 12.64 -4.33
CA ARG A 105 19.78 13.26 -5.66
C ARG A 105 18.45 13.40 -6.39
N ALA A 106 17.61 12.36 -6.37
CA ALA A 106 16.27 12.41 -6.97
C ALA A 106 15.40 13.48 -6.33
N MET A 107 15.41 13.60 -4.99
CA MET A 107 14.69 14.64 -4.27
C MET A 107 15.17 16.04 -4.66
N ALA A 108 16.49 16.27 -4.71
CA ALA A 108 17.05 17.56 -5.12
C ALA A 108 16.63 17.95 -6.55
N MET A 109 16.68 17.01 -7.50
CA MET A 109 16.21 17.27 -8.86
C MET A 109 14.71 17.60 -8.92
N LEU A 110 13.88 16.90 -8.15
CA LEU A 110 12.45 17.20 -8.08
C LEU A 110 12.16 18.58 -7.50
N GLU A 111 12.99 19.10 -6.59
CA GLU A 111 12.87 20.48 -6.11
C GLU A 111 13.11 21.49 -7.23
N GLU A 112 14.13 21.29 -8.05
CA GLU A 112 14.43 22.13 -9.21
C GLU A 112 13.31 22.09 -10.25
N ILE A 113 12.84 20.88 -10.59
CA ILE A 113 11.73 20.66 -11.53
C ILE A 113 10.45 21.34 -11.02
N ARG A 114 10.21 21.30 -9.71
CA ARG A 114 9.06 21.97 -9.08
C ARG A 114 9.12 23.48 -9.28
N LEU A 115 10.30 24.09 -9.17
CA LEU A 115 10.50 25.52 -9.44
C LEU A 115 10.26 25.86 -10.91
N GLU A 116 10.76 25.04 -11.84
CA GLU A 116 10.55 25.24 -13.29
C GLU A 116 9.07 25.06 -13.69
N ALA A 117 8.38 24.07 -13.13
CA ALA A 117 6.95 23.88 -13.32
C ALA A 117 6.14 25.08 -12.81
N ALA A 118 6.52 25.64 -11.65
CA ALA A 118 5.90 26.86 -11.11
C ALA A 118 6.16 28.11 -11.99
N LYS A 119 7.37 28.25 -12.56
CA LYS A 119 7.67 29.30 -13.55
C LYS A 119 6.80 29.15 -14.79
N LEU A 120 6.65 27.93 -15.32
CA LEU A 120 5.82 27.66 -16.49
C LEU A 120 4.34 28.00 -16.23
N VAL A 121 3.80 27.65 -15.05
CA VAL A 121 2.42 28.01 -14.67
C VAL A 121 2.23 29.53 -14.70
N ARG A 122 3.16 30.29 -14.11
CA ARG A 122 3.12 31.76 -14.13
C ARG A 122 3.24 32.34 -15.53
N GLU A 123 4.17 31.84 -16.35
CA GLU A 123 4.33 32.26 -17.75
C GLU A 123 3.02 32.08 -18.54
N ILE A 124 2.32 30.96 -18.33
CA ILE A 124 1.04 30.69 -18.98
C ILE A 124 -0.04 31.66 -18.51
N GLU A 125 -0.12 31.96 -17.21
CA GLU A 125 -1.10 32.88 -16.64
C GLU A 125 -0.91 34.32 -17.14
N GLU A 126 0.34 34.82 -17.18
CA GLU A 126 0.68 36.16 -17.66
C GLU A 126 0.39 36.38 -19.16
N ASN A 127 0.33 35.28 -19.93
CA ASN A 127 0.06 35.27 -21.36
C ASN A 127 -1.39 34.90 -21.72
N ARG A 128 -2.28 34.68 -20.73
CA ARG A 128 -3.71 34.47 -20.99
C ARG A 128 -4.32 35.71 -21.65
N GLY A 129 -4.96 35.53 -22.80
CA GLY A 129 -5.63 36.60 -23.55
C GLY A 129 -4.74 37.43 -24.49
N LYS A 130 -3.42 37.17 -24.53
CA LYS A 130 -2.47 37.83 -25.45
C LYS A 130 -2.24 36.98 -26.72
N PRO A 131 -1.85 37.59 -27.86
CA PRO A 131 -1.41 36.84 -29.04
C PRO A 131 -0.30 35.84 -28.66
N ARG A 132 -0.37 34.65 -29.26
CA ARG A 132 0.34 33.43 -28.83
C ARG A 132 1.84 33.67 -28.68
N SER A 133 2.37 33.52 -27.46
CA SER A 133 3.82 33.39 -27.25
C SER A 133 4.34 32.18 -28.03
N THR A 134 5.37 32.37 -28.84
CA THR A 134 6.00 31.29 -29.61
C THR A 134 6.57 30.20 -28.70
N SER A 135 7.07 30.56 -27.50
CA SER A 135 7.60 29.62 -26.51
C SER A 135 6.54 28.65 -25.96
N LEU A 136 5.29 29.11 -25.83
CA LEU A 136 4.20 28.28 -25.32
C LEU A 136 3.54 27.46 -26.43
N PHE A 137 3.62 27.91 -27.68
CA PHE A 137 3.01 27.21 -28.82
C PHE A 137 3.69 25.88 -29.14
N ILE A 138 5.01 25.77 -28.89
CA ILE A 138 5.76 24.53 -29.07
C ILE A 138 5.38 23.45 -28.03
N LEU A 139 4.69 23.82 -26.94
CA LEU A 139 4.24 22.91 -25.89
C LEU A 139 2.93 22.21 -26.28
N ASN A 140 3.00 21.42 -27.35
CA ASN A 140 1.84 20.78 -27.99
C ASN A 140 1.66 19.30 -27.62
N THR A 141 2.48 18.77 -26.70
CA THR A 141 2.39 17.40 -26.16
C THR A 141 2.75 17.38 -24.67
N HIS A 142 2.37 16.32 -23.95
CA HIS A 142 2.83 16.14 -22.56
C HIS A 142 4.36 16.08 -22.47
N MET A 143 5.02 15.36 -23.38
CA MET A 143 6.49 15.25 -23.41
C MET A 143 7.16 16.62 -23.58
N SER A 144 6.65 17.49 -24.46
CA SER A 144 7.21 18.84 -24.62
C SER A 144 7.12 19.68 -23.32
N VAL A 145 6.04 19.50 -22.54
CA VAL A 145 5.92 20.12 -21.22
C VAL A 145 6.92 19.51 -20.23
N TRP A 146 7.08 18.19 -20.23
CA TRP A 146 8.03 17.49 -19.35
C TRP A 146 9.48 17.90 -19.63
N GLN A 147 9.86 17.99 -20.91
CA GLN A 147 11.17 18.49 -21.33
C GLN A 147 11.38 19.94 -20.88
N ARG A 148 10.35 20.79 -21.00
CA ARG A 148 10.44 22.20 -20.59
C ARG A 148 10.68 22.39 -19.10
N ILE A 149 10.16 21.50 -18.26
CA ILE A 149 10.29 21.59 -16.79
C ILE A 149 11.46 20.76 -16.24
N GLY A 150 12.18 20.01 -17.07
CA GLY A 150 13.29 19.15 -16.61
C GLY A 150 12.88 17.72 -16.19
N PHE A 151 11.61 17.35 -16.32
CA PHE A 151 11.12 16.04 -15.86
C PHE A 151 11.52 14.88 -16.77
N ALA A 152 11.73 15.15 -18.06
CA ALA A 152 12.20 14.12 -19.00
C ALA A 152 13.60 13.60 -18.61
N GLN A 153 14.50 14.49 -18.19
CA GLN A 153 15.84 14.11 -17.71
C GLN A 153 15.78 13.32 -16.41
N PHE A 154 14.89 13.69 -15.48
CA PHE A 154 14.65 12.92 -14.27
C PHE A 154 14.17 11.49 -14.57
N GLN A 155 13.23 11.36 -15.50
CA GLN A 155 12.75 10.05 -15.94
C GLN A 155 13.89 9.23 -16.54
N GLU A 156 14.68 9.78 -17.46
CA GLU A 156 15.80 9.09 -18.11
C GLU A 156 16.83 8.61 -17.08
N LEU A 157 17.32 9.51 -16.23
CA LEU A 157 18.37 9.22 -15.24
C LEU A 157 18.00 8.13 -14.24
N PHE A 158 16.72 8.02 -13.87
CA PHE A 158 16.26 7.09 -12.83
C PHE A 158 15.43 5.92 -13.36
N SER A 159 15.31 5.78 -14.69
CA SER A 159 14.67 4.61 -15.32
C SER A 159 15.65 3.55 -15.79
N GLU A 160 16.92 3.90 -16.00
CA GLU A 160 17.95 2.94 -16.41
C GLU A 160 18.35 2.07 -15.20
N SER A 161 18.11 0.76 -15.28
CA SER A 161 18.75 -0.21 -14.40
C SER A 161 20.24 -0.26 -14.75
N GLU A 162 21.12 -0.42 -13.75
CA GLU A 162 22.56 -0.59 -13.96
C GLU A 162 22.91 -1.95 -14.61
N ASP A 163 22.23 -2.34 -15.69
CA ASP A 163 22.42 -3.63 -16.38
C ASP A 163 23.48 -3.58 -17.51
N ASP A 164 24.24 -2.49 -17.64
CA ASP A 164 25.33 -2.39 -18.63
C ASP A 164 26.61 -3.15 -18.24
N SER A 165 26.48 -4.24 -17.47
CA SER A 165 27.58 -5.19 -17.17
C SER A 165 27.33 -6.61 -17.67
N SER A 166 26.85 -6.77 -18.91
CA SER A 166 27.10 -8.02 -19.65
C SER A 166 27.31 -7.79 -21.15
N GLY A 167 28.58 -7.59 -21.50
CA GLY A 167 29.05 -7.69 -22.87
C GLY A 167 28.96 -9.11 -23.43
N ALA A 168 29.03 -9.15 -24.76
CA ALA A 168 29.12 -10.31 -25.66
C ALA A 168 27.79 -10.82 -26.25
N SER A 169 27.36 -10.05 -27.26
CA SER A 169 26.51 -10.52 -28.35
C SER A 169 27.10 -11.77 -29.02
N THR A 170 26.28 -12.80 -29.21
CA THR A 170 26.47 -13.78 -30.29
C THR A 170 25.14 -13.87 -31.03
N PRO A 171 25.09 -13.56 -32.34
CA PRO A 171 23.88 -13.75 -33.12
C PRO A 171 23.88 -15.20 -33.62
N ASP A 172 22.89 -16.00 -33.24
CA ASP A 172 22.61 -17.22 -33.98
C ASP A 172 21.14 -17.31 -34.35
N SER A 173 20.96 -17.33 -35.66
CA SER A 173 19.73 -17.34 -36.41
C SER A 173 19.26 -18.77 -36.61
N THR A 174 18.05 -19.08 -36.16
CA THR A 174 17.25 -20.15 -36.77
C THR A 174 15.76 -19.87 -36.66
N SER A 175 15.19 -19.58 -37.82
CA SER A 175 13.77 -19.43 -38.11
C SER A 175 13.04 -20.77 -38.04
N THR A 176 11.89 -20.81 -37.37
CA THR A 176 10.81 -21.75 -37.69
C THR A 176 9.48 -21.02 -37.69
N ASN A 177 8.85 -21.04 -38.88
CA ASN A 177 7.54 -20.50 -39.20
C ASN A 177 6.44 -21.34 -38.55
N GLU A 178 5.54 -20.72 -37.78
CA GLU A 178 4.19 -21.23 -37.57
C GLU A 178 3.14 -20.14 -37.84
N ALA A 179 2.12 -20.54 -38.59
CA ALA A 179 1.11 -19.69 -39.20
C ALA A 179 0.06 -19.16 -38.19
N PRO A 180 -0.62 -18.04 -38.50
CA PRO A 180 -1.47 -17.34 -37.54
C PRO A 180 -2.86 -17.97 -37.45
N SER A 181 -3.22 -18.47 -36.27
CA SER A 181 -4.58 -18.85 -35.94
C SER A 181 -5.49 -17.61 -35.84
N LYS A 182 -6.60 -17.67 -36.58
CA LYS A 182 -7.60 -16.62 -36.77
C LYS A 182 -8.14 -16.08 -35.43
N ALA A 183 -7.88 -14.80 -35.16
CA ALA A 183 -8.54 -14.05 -34.11
C ALA A 183 -10.02 -13.81 -34.46
N ALA A 184 -10.92 -14.18 -33.55
CA ALA A 184 -12.35 -13.87 -33.62
C ALA A 184 -12.60 -12.34 -33.50
N PRO A 185 -13.70 -11.82 -34.05
CA PRO A 185 -13.92 -10.38 -34.16
C PRO A 185 -14.26 -9.79 -32.78
N VAL A 186 -13.38 -8.92 -32.29
CA VAL A 186 -13.61 -8.12 -31.09
C VAL A 186 -14.75 -7.14 -31.37
N THR A 187 -15.90 -7.39 -30.74
CA THR A 187 -17.02 -6.45 -30.71
C THR A 187 -16.58 -5.17 -30.00
N ASN A 188 -16.71 -4.04 -30.69
CA ASN A 188 -16.36 -2.71 -30.20
C ASN A 188 -17.25 -2.32 -29.01
N SER A 189 -16.80 -2.61 -27.78
CA SER A 189 -17.38 -2.06 -26.55
C SER A 189 -16.64 -0.79 -26.11
N SER A 190 -17.36 0.11 -25.45
CA SER A 190 -16.96 1.45 -25.03
C SER A 190 -15.84 1.53 -23.96
N HIS A 191 -15.06 0.46 -23.77
CA HIS A 191 -14.05 0.32 -22.71
C HIS A 191 -12.60 0.65 -23.12
N LYS A 192 -12.36 1.26 -24.28
CA LYS A 192 -11.00 1.68 -24.74
C LYS A 192 -10.26 2.66 -23.82
N ARG A 193 -10.89 3.20 -22.76
CA ARG A 193 -10.33 4.29 -21.92
C ARG A 193 -9.55 3.86 -20.67
N ARG A 194 -9.31 2.57 -20.43
CA ARG A 194 -8.64 2.08 -19.20
C ARG A 194 -7.33 1.32 -19.42
N ASN A 195 -6.70 1.43 -20.59
CA ASN A 195 -5.34 0.90 -20.75
C ASN A 195 -4.40 1.90 -20.06
N ILE A 196 -3.74 1.47 -18.98
CA ILE A 196 -2.57 2.18 -18.45
C ILE A 196 -1.48 2.00 -19.51
N SER A 197 -0.91 3.11 -19.99
CA SER A 197 0.09 3.12 -21.06
C SER A 197 1.52 2.99 -20.54
N VAL A 198 1.68 2.60 -19.28
CA VAL A 198 2.91 2.69 -18.52
C VAL A 198 3.20 1.33 -17.93
N ASP A 199 4.48 0.97 -17.95
CA ASP A 199 4.99 -0.27 -17.38
C ASP A 199 4.70 -0.35 -15.87
N ALA A 200 4.34 -1.54 -15.42
CA ALA A 200 3.98 -1.88 -14.05
C ALA A 200 4.73 -3.14 -13.55
N ASP A 201 5.82 -3.50 -14.21
CA ASP A 201 6.75 -4.54 -13.78
C ASP A 201 7.51 -4.03 -12.55
N TRP A 202 7.34 -4.68 -11.39
CA TRP A 202 7.88 -4.21 -10.12
C TRP A 202 9.40 -4.35 -10.09
N ASP A 203 10.06 -3.21 -10.05
CA ASP A 203 11.50 -3.11 -9.82
C ASP A 203 11.88 -2.08 -8.74
N PRO A 204 12.31 -2.54 -7.54
CA PRO A 204 12.71 -1.63 -6.47
C PRO A 204 14.07 -0.96 -6.72
N GLU A 205 14.82 -1.40 -7.74
CA GLU A 205 16.08 -0.77 -8.16
C GLU A 205 15.83 0.45 -9.07
N ASN A 206 14.74 0.42 -9.85
CA ASN A 206 14.28 1.53 -10.67
C ASN A 206 13.65 2.64 -9.81
N LEU A 207 14.44 3.65 -9.45
CA LEU A 207 13.98 4.74 -8.58
C LEU A 207 12.83 5.55 -9.20
N PHE A 208 12.73 5.66 -10.53
CA PHE A 208 11.59 6.33 -11.15
C PHE A 208 10.28 5.56 -10.93
N LEU A 209 10.31 4.24 -11.06
CA LEU A 209 9.18 3.36 -10.77
C LEU A 209 8.79 3.44 -9.30
N VAL A 210 9.77 3.37 -8.39
CA VAL A 210 9.56 3.53 -6.94
C VAL A 210 8.93 4.88 -6.63
N ALA A 211 9.48 5.97 -7.17
CA ALA A 211 8.93 7.32 -6.98
C ALA A 211 7.48 7.40 -7.47
N ARG A 212 7.15 6.82 -8.63
CA ARG A 212 5.79 6.76 -9.14
C ARG A 212 4.85 5.96 -8.23
N PHE A 213 5.26 4.76 -7.81
CA PHE A 213 4.52 3.92 -6.87
C PHE A 213 4.20 4.67 -5.59
N LEU A 214 5.22 5.22 -4.93
CA LEU A 214 5.10 5.97 -3.68
C LEU A 214 4.22 7.22 -3.85
N THR A 215 4.34 7.94 -4.97
CA THR A 215 3.49 9.11 -5.25
C THR A 215 2.01 8.72 -5.31
N ILE A 216 1.70 7.62 -5.99
CA ILE A 216 0.32 7.15 -6.13
C ILE A 216 -0.20 6.63 -4.79
N CYS A 217 0.61 5.90 -4.05
CA CYS A 217 0.31 5.50 -2.68
C CYS A 217 -0.02 6.72 -1.82
N PHE A 218 0.85 7.72 -1.77
CA PHE A 218 0.64 8.97 -1.03
C PHE A 218 -0.70 9.63 -1.34
N LEU A 219 -1.00 9.82 -2.63
CA LEU A 219 -2.26 10.45 -3.08
C LEU A 219 -3.51 9.63 -2.73
N LEU A 220 -3.36 8.33 -2.54
CA LEU A 220 -4.42 7.39 -2.21
C LEU A 220 -4.47 7.04 -0.71
N SER A 221 -3.58 7.58 0.12
CA SER A 221 -3.45 7.23 1.55
C SER A 221 -3.97 8.31 2.47
N GLU A 222 -3.85 9.57 2.07
CA GLU A 222 -4.32 10.71 2.85
C GLU A 222 -5.83 10.98 2.59
N TYR A 223 -6.55 11.41 3.63
CA TYR A 223 -8.01 11.62 3.62
C TYR A 223 -8.85 10.36 3.35
N ARG A 224 -8.50 9.26 4.02
CA ARG A 224 -9.31 8.04 4.04
C ARG A 224 -10.59 8.22 4.85
N ILE A 225 -11.68 7.82 4.25
CA ILE A 225 -13.02 7.78 4.84
C ILE A 225 -13.44 6.32 4.91
N ALA A 226 -13.69 5.83 6.12
CA ALA A 226 -14.32 4.54 6.35
C ALA A 226 -15.84 4.75 6.47
N GLN A 227 -16.57 4.31 5.45
CA GLN A 227 -18.03 4.38 5.43
C GLN A 227 -18.61 3.06 5.92
N VAL A 228 -19.24 3.06 7.09
CA VAL A 228 -19.88 1.87 7.64
C VAL A 228 -21.31 1.78 7.11
N LYS A 229 -21.52 0.89 6.14
CA LYS A 229 -22.86 0.66 5.60
C LYS A 229 -23.64 -0.30 6.50
N PRO A 230 -24.83 0.11 6.99
CA PRO A 230 -25.69 -0.77 7.73
C PRO A 230 -26.18 -1.93 6.83
N GLY A 231 -26.18 -3.15 7.38
CA GLY A 231 -26.53 -4.37 6.68
C GLY A 231 -26.22 -5.61 7.53
N THR A 232 -26.54 -6.79 7.03
CA THR A 232 -26.10 -8.08 7.59
C THR A 232 -25.49 -8.90 6.45
N PRO A 233 -24.14 -8.98 6.37
CA PRO A 233 -23.15 -8.38 7.28
C PRO A 233 -23.02 -6.85 7.12
N MET A 234 -22.57 -6.15 8.16
CA MET A 234 -22.14 -4.75 8.04
C MET A 234 -20.93 -4.68 7.10
N ARG A 235 -20.88 -3.65 6.25
CA ARG A 235 -19.78 -3.48 5.29
C ARG A 235 -19.07 -2.17 5.55
N VAL A 236 -17.74 -2.22 5.68
CA VAL A 236 -16.89 -1.03 5.71
C VAL A 236 -16.39 -0.78 4.29
N ILE A 237 -16.64 0.42 3.76
CA ILE A 237 -16.13 0.84 2.46
C ILE A 237 -15.12 1.95 2.68
N PHE A 238 -13.88 1.70 2.28
CA PHE A 238 -12.83 2.71 2.30
C PHE A 238 -12.89 3.56 1.03
N ARG A 239 -12.82 4.88 1.20
CA ARG A 239 -12.77 5.86 0.12
C ARG A 239 -11.69 6.89 0.40
N VAL A 240 -11.17 7.48 -0.66
CA VAL A 240 -10.22 8.59 -0.58
C VAL A 240 -10.90 9.84 -1.10
N ASP A 241 -10.81 10.93 -0.33
CA ASP A 241 -11.18 12.26 -0.82
C ASP A 241 -10.00 12.89 -1.57
N LEU A 242 -9.87 12.54 -2.85
CA LEU A 242 -8.83 13.13 -3.72
C LEU A 242 -8.98 14.65 -3.90
N VAL A 243 -10.19 15.21 -3.69
CA VAL A 243 -10.39 16.66 -3.78
C VAL A 243 -9.75 17.33 -2.58
N ALA A 244 -9.99 16.81 -1.38
CA ALA A 244 -9.31 17.27 -0.17
C ALA A 244 -7.79 17.15 -0.29
N MET A 245 -7.31 16.01 -0.81
CA MET A 245 -5.88 15.75 -0.99
C MET A 245 -5.20 16.77 -1.92
N TYR A 246 -5.78 17.00 -3.11
CA TYR A 246 -5.25 18.01 -4.02
C TYR A 246 -5.39 19.42 -3.47
N GLY A 247 -6.42 19.70 -2.67
CA GLY A 247 -6.57 20.96 -1.96
C GLY A 247 -5.45 21.20 -0.93
N GLU A 248 -4.98 20.16 -0.24
CA GLU A 248 -3.81 20.25 0.64
C GLU A 248 -2.53 20.55 -0.15
N ILE A 249 -2.27 19.80 -1.21
CA ILE A 249 -1.11 20.01 -2.08
C ILE A 249 -1.07 21.45 -2.62
N GLU A 250 -2.23 22.00 -2.97
CA GLU A 250 -2.33 23.40 -3.42
C GLU A 250 -1.99 24.39 -2.31
N ARG A 251 -2.50 24.19 -1.09
CA ARG A 251 -2.14 25.02 0.07
C ARG A 251 -0.65 24.96 0.38
N ASP A 252 -0.03 23.80 0.27
CA ASP A 252 1.41 23.65 0.48
C ASP A 252 2.22 24.43 -0.56
N LEU A 253 1.85 24.29 -1.83
CA LEU A 253 2.48 25.01 -2.94
C LEU A 253 2.28 26.53 -2.83
N GLU A 254 1.13 26.99 -2.36
CA GLU A 254 0.86 28.40 -2.04
C GLU A 254 1.73 28.89 -0.88
N GLY A 255 1.82 28.10 0.20
CA GLY A 255 2.69 28.39 1.36
C GLY A 255 4.17 28.48 1.01
N LEU A 256 4.60 27.74 -0.03
CA LEU A 256 5.95 27.81 -0.59
C LEU A 256 6.15 28.95 -1.61
N GLY A 257 5.11 29.73 -1.93
CA GLY A 257 5.16 30.79 -2.94
C GLY A 257 5.31 30.26 -4.38
N LEU A 258 4.99 28.99 -4.62
CA LEU A 258 5.09 28.33 -5.93
C LEU A 258 3.80 28.41 -6.73
N LEU A 259 2.70 28.77 -6.07
CA LEU A 259 1.41 29.06 -6.69
C LEU A 259 0.93 30.46 -6.29
N PRO A 260 0.40 31.26 -7.24
CA PRO A 260 -0.25 32.53 -6.92
C PRO A 260 -1.62 32.28 -6.28
N ALA A 261 -1.95 33.04 -5.22
CA ALA A 261 -3.19 32.93 -4.47
C ALA A 261 -4.46 33.24 -5.31
N ASN A 262 -4.34 34.11 -6.32
CA ASN A 262 -5.45 34.53 -7.18
C ASN A 262 -5.26 33.99 -8.60
N ARG A 263 -5.43 32.68 -8.77
CA ARG A 263 -5.28 32.02 -10.08
C ARG A 263 -6.62 31.74 -10.76
N ASP A 264 -6.64 31.93 -12.08
CA ASP A 264 -7.78 31.57 -12.92
C ASP A 264 -7.72 30.10 -13.40
N VAL A 265 -6.56 29.43 -13.27
CA VAL A 265 -6.42 28.02 -13.63
C VAL A 265 -6.95 27.17 -12.47
N LYS A 266 -8.16 26.62 -12.62
CA LYS A 266 -8.66 25.62 -11.67
C LYS A 266 -8.10 24.24 -12.00
N CYS A 267 -7.62 23.53 -10.99
CA CYS A 267 -7.23 22.13 -11.10
C CYS A 267 -8.44 21.22 -11.37
N PHE A 268 -9.60 21.56 -10.81
CA PHE A 268 -10.79 20.73 -10.79
C PHE A 268 -11.79 21.11 -11.87
N ASP A 269 -12.21 20.10 -12.63
CA ASP A 269 -13.25 20.24 -13.64
C ASP A 269 -14.19 19.03 -13.56
N GLY A 270 -14.91 18.95 -12.43
CA GLY A 270 -15.99 18.00 -12.19
C GLY A 270 -15.62 16.67 -11.50
N LYS A 271 -16.56 16.16 -10.70
CA LYS A 271 -16.46 14.90 -9.91
C LYS A 271 -16.11 13.68 -10.78
N ALA A 272 -16.60 13.63 -12.01
CA ALA A 272 -16.34 12.52 -12.94
C ALA A 272 -14.84 12.38 -13.30
N LYS A 273 -14.12 13.50 -13.47
CA LYS A 273 -12.69 13.47 -13.79
C LYS A 273 -11.86 12.96 -12.61
N VAL A 274 -12.22 13.38 -11.39
CA VAL A 274 -11.57 12.92 -10.15
C VAL A 274 -11.76 11.41 -9.96
N ASN A 275 -12.99 10.91 -10.12
CA ASN A 275 -13.27 9.47 -10.04
C ASN A 275 -12.48 8.67 -11.11
N SER A 276 -12.39 9.19 -12.34
CA SER A 276 -11.57 8.56 -13.37
C SER A 276 -10.10 8.50 -12.98
N GLN A 277 -9.59 9.47 -12.22
CA GLN A 277 -8.20 9.42 -11.76
C GLN A 277 -8.00 8.37 -10.69
N TYR A 278 -8.90 8.38 -9.72
CA TYR A 278 -8.93 7.40 -8.65
C TYR A 278 -8.89 5.97 -9.20
N ASP A 279 -9.80 5.66 -10.14
CA ASP A 279 -9.85 4.34 -10.78
C ASP A 279 -8.53 3.97 -11.49
N THR A 280 -7.91 4.95 -12.17
CA THR A 280 -6.65 4.72 -12.90
C THR A 280 -5.48 4.48 -11.94
N MET A 281 -5.40 5.25 -10.86
CA MET A 281 -4.39 5.11 -9.81
C MET A 281 -4.54 3.78 -9.06
N GLN A 282 -5.77 3.39 -8.71
CA GLN A 282 -6.06 2.08 -8.12
C GLN A 282 -5.66 0.94 -9.07
N THR A 283 -6.00 1.05 -10.35
CA THR A 283 -5.62 0.04 -11.35
C THR A 283 -4.10 -0.12 -11.39
N TYR A 284 -3.35 0.98 -11.41
CA TYR A 284 -1.88 0.93 -11.40
C TYR A 284 -1.32 0.24 -10.15
N ILE A 285 -1.74 0.67 -8.96
CA ILE A 285 -1.31 0.06 -7.69
C ILE A 285 -1.66 -1.43 -7.63
N SER A 286 -2.82 -1.81 -8.15
CA SER A 286 -3.26 -3.20 -8.14
C SER A 286 -2.39 -4.10 -9.03
N ILE A 287 -1.95 -3.60 -10.19
CA ILE A 287 -1.10 -4.34 -11.12
C ILE A 287 0.31 -4.48 -10.55
N ILE A 288 0.91 -3.38 -10.06
CA ILE A 288 2.27 -3.40 -9.52
C ILE A 288 2.36 -4.24 -8.23
N THR A 289 1.31 -4.23 -7.40
CA THR A 289 1.21 -5.11 -6.22
C THR A 289 1.12 -6.58 -6.64
N ALA A 290 0.36 -6.89 -7.69
CA ALA A 290 0.27 -8.24 -8.24
C ALA A 290 1.60 -8.70 -8.84
N ASP A 291 2.35 -7.79 -9.47
CA ASP A 291 3.65 -8.12 -10.02
C ASP A 291 4.73 -8.36 -8.95
N TRP A 292 4.71 -7.58 -7.86
CA TRP A 292 5.54 -7.87 -6.68
C TRP A 292 5.38 -9.33 -6.23
N ALA A 293 4.15 -9.88 -6.19
CA ALA A 293 3.96 -11.26 -5.75
C ALA A 293 4.55 -12.29 -6.71
N ARG A 294 4.51 -12.02 -8.02
CA ARG A 294 5.20 -12.88 -9.00
C ARG A 294 6.71 -12.82 -8.81
N ARG A 295 7.27 -11.62 -8.62
CA ARG A 295 8.69 -11.44 -8.35
C ARG A 295 9.11 -12.11 -7.05
N ALA A 296 8.38 -11.89 -5.96
CA ALA A 296 8.62 -12.53 -4.67
C ALA A 296 8.60 -14.08 -4.77
N ALA A 297 7.65 -14.64 -5.53
CA ALA A 297 7.64 -16.09 -5.79
C ALA A 297 8.89 -16.57 -6.55
N ARG A 298 9.38 -15.79 -7.53
CA ARG A 298 10.63 -16.10 -8.25
C ARG A 298 11.87 -15.98 -7.35
N ASP A 299 11.96 -14.91 -6.56
CA ASP A 299 13.08 -14.64 -5.65
C ASP A 299 13.19 -15.71 -4.55
N LEU A 300 12.04 -16.27 -4.14
CA LEU A 300 11.96 -17.41 -3.23
C LEU A 300 12.15 -18.78 -3.90
N ALA A 301 12.45 -18.82 -5.21
CA ALA A 301 12.60 -20.02 -6.02
C ALA A 301 11.37 -20.95 -5.99
N LEU A 302 10.17 -20.38 -6.13
CA LEU A 302 8.87 -21.07 -6.15
C LEU A 302 8.24 -21.03 -7.56
N PRO A 303 8.81 -21.74 -8.57
CA PRO A 303 8.36 -21.65 -9.96
C PRO A 303 6.91 -22.10 -10.14
N ASP A 304 6.47 -23.12 -9.42
CA ASP A 304 5.11 -23.65 -9.55
C ASP A 304 4.05 -22.71 -8.94
N LEU A 305 4.41 -21.99 -7.87
CA LEU A 305 3.55 -20.94 -7.33
C LEU A 305 3.49 -19.76 -8.31
N ASN A 306 4.62 -19.36 -8.88
CA ASN A 306 4.67 -18.30 -9.90
C ASN A 306 3.82 -18.66 -11.14
N GLN A 307 3.83 -19.93 -11.55
CA GLN A 307 2.93 -20.41 -12.60
C GLN A 307 1.47 -20.33 -12.15
N SER A 308 1.14 -20.74 -10.93
CA SER A 308 -0.24 -20.70 -10.40
C SER A 308 -0.78 -19.28 -10.22
N LEU A 309 0.08 -18.33 -9.84
CA LEU A 309 -0.20 -16.89 -9.85
C LEU A 309 -0.61 -16.42 -11.24
N SER A 310 0.08 -16.91 -12.28
CA SER A 310 -0.23 -16.58 -13.68
C SER A 310 -1.47 -17.30 -14.20
N ASP A 311 -1.72 -18.54 -13.77
CA ASP A 311 -2.87 -19.35 -14.19
C ASP A 311 -4.20 -18.87 -13.61
N GLY A 312 -4.18 -18.18 -12.46
CA GLY A 312 -5.41 -17.60 -11.92
C GLY A 312 -5.46 -17.29 -10.45
N LEU A 313 -4.39 -17.48 -9.66
CA LEU A 313 -4.32 -16.95 -8.29
C LEU A 313 -4.15 -15.43 -8.27
N ILE A 314 -3.81 -14.80 -9.41
CA ILE A 314 -4.03 -13.39 -9.67
C ILE A 314 -5.23 -13.27 -10.60
N ALA A 315 -6.29 -12.58 -10.14
CA ALA A 315 -7.49 -12.32 -10.93
C ALA A 315 -7.62 -10.81 -11.20
N ALA A 316 -8.40 -10.46 -12.22
CA ALA A 316 -8.71 -9.07 -12.52
C ALA A 316 -10.23 -8.87 -12.61
N SER A 317 -10.73 -7.80 -12.00
CA SER A 317 -12.13 -7.42 -12.10
C SER A 317 -12.50 -6.86 -13.48
N CYS A 318 -13.79 -6.66 -13.74
CA CYS A 318 -14.28 -5.93 -14.93
C CYS A 318 -13.77 -4.47 -15.00
N ARG A 319 -13.28 -3.93 -13.88
CA ARG A 319 -12.64 -2.62 -13.81
C ARG A 319 -11.13 -2.67 -14.04
N ARG A 320 -10.57 -3.88 -14.25
CA ARG A 320 -9.14 -4.17 -14.42
C ARG A 320 -8.29 -3.98 -13.17
N ILE A 321 -8.93 -3.92 -12.01
CA ILE A 321 -8.21 -4.02 -10.73
C ILE A 321 -7.72 -5.46 -10.60
N SER A 322 -6.41 -5.65 -10.51
CA SER A 322 -5.76 -6.94 -10.29
C SER A 322 -5.65 -7.24 -8.80
N CYS A 323 -5.91 -8.48 -8.41
CA CYS A 323 -5.87 -8.93 -7.03
C CYS A 323 -5.22 -10.30 -6.96
N ILE A 324 -4.27 -10.47 -6.04
CA ILE A 324 -3.75 -11.79 -5.68
C ILE A 324 -4.71 -12.39 -4.64
N ALA A 325 -4.94 -13.70 -4.71
CA ALA A 325 -5.72 -14.39 -3.71
C ALA A 325 -5.16 -14.15 -2.29
N THR A 326 -6.05 -13.93 -1.32
CA THR A 326 -5.68 -13.58 0.06
C THR A 326 -4.77 -14.62 0.72
N TYR A 327 -5.10 -15.90 0.62
CA TYR A 327 -4.28 -16.95 1.24
C TYR A 327 -2.89 -17.09 0.62
N PRO A 328 -2.71 -17.26 -0.71
CA PRO A 328 -1.39 -17.30 -1.32
C PRO A 328 -0.53 -16.04 -1.07
N SER A 329 -1.14 -14.85 -1.09
CA SER A 329 -0.41 -13.61 -0.80
C SER A 329 0.08 -13.56 0.66
N ALA A 330 -0.72 -14.03 1.61
CA ALA A 330 -0.30 -14.13 3.01
C ALA A 330 0.87 -15.12 3.20
N LEU A 331 0.89 -16.23 2.46
CA LEU A 331 2.02 -17.17 2.48
C LEU A 331 3.32 -16.53 1.96
N LEU A 332 3.24 -15.79 0.86
CA LEU A 332 4.40 -15.08 0.28
C LEU A 332 4.92 -14.01 1.22
N VAL A 333 4.04 -13.15 1.75
CA VAL A 333 4.41 -12.10 2.69
C VAL A 333 5.04 -12.68 3.96
N ARG A 334 4.49 -13.79 4.48
CA ARG A 334 5.08 -14.48 5.63
C ARG A 334 6.49 -15.03 5.34
N ALA A 335 6.69 -15.61 4.15
CA ALA A 335 8.02 -16.06 3.75
C ALA A 335 8.99 -14.88 3.70
N SER A 336 8.58 -13.75 3.12
CA SER A 336 9.37 -12.50 3.12
C SER A 336 9.69 -12.01 4.53
N TRP A 337 8.74 -12.06 5.48
CA TRP A 337 9.01 -11.69 6.88
C TRP A 337 10.09 -12.55 7.52
N LEU A 338 10.10 -13.85 7.22
CA LEU A 338 11.05 -14.78 7.79
C LEU A 338 12.43 -14.65 7.15
N THR A 339 12.51 -14.45 5.84
CA THR A 339 13.78 -14.26 5.11
C THR A 339 14.41 -12.91 5.43
N SER A 340 13.61 -11.85 5.49
CA SER A 340 14.08 -10.48 5.73
C SER A 340 14.18 -10.11 7.22
N ASN A 341 13.83 -11.04 8.13
CA ASN A 341 13.74 -10.82 9.57
C ASN A 341 12.92 -9.56 9.91
N SER A 342 11.77 -9.40 9.24
CA SER A 342 10.90 -8.24 9.38
C SER A 342 10.35 -8.16 10.81
N PRO A 343 10.51 -7.02 11.50
CA PRO A 343 9.99 -6.86 12.84
C PRO A 343 8.49 -6.59 12.78
N ILE A 344 7.72 -7.30 13.61
CA ILE A 344 6.26 -7.26 13.57
C ILE A 344 5.70 -6.81 14.93
N LEU A 345 4.77 -5.86 14.89
CA LEU A 345 3.97 -5.44 16.04
C LEU A 345 2.52 -5.84 15.81
N LEU A 346 1.96 -6.65 16.69
CA LEU A 346 0.54 -6.96 16.71
C LEU A 346 -0.15 -6.07 17.74
N VAL A 347 -1.17 -5.32 17.31
CA VAL A 347 -2.01 -4.48 18.16
C VAL A 347 -3.43 -5.01 18.13
N ILE A 348 -3.96 -5.35 19.30
CA ILE A 348 -5.32 -5.87 19.44
C ILE A 348 -6.15 -4.84 20.19
N GLN A 349 -7.07 -4.22 19.45
CA GLN A 349 -8.12 -3.34 19.97
C GLN A 349 -9.25 -4.21 20.52
N ARG A 350 -9.49 -4.17 21.84
CA ARG A 350 -10.45 -5.07 22.51
C ARG A 350 -11.54 -4.34 23.27
N PHE A 351 -12.79 -4.67 22.94
CA PHE A 351 -13.93 -4.42 23.83
C PHE A 351 -14.18 -5.62 24.75
N CYS A 352 -14.24 -5.35 26.05
CA CYS A 352 -14.65 -6.32 27.06
C CYS A 352 -16.18 -6.41 27.13
N SER A 353 -16.70 -7.48 27.73
CA SER A 353 -18.16 -7.68 27.84
C SER A 353 -18.87 -6.62 28.69
N HIS A 354 -18.11 -5.86 29.48
CA HIS A 354 -18.56 -4.75 30.30
C HIS A 354 -18.57 -3.39 29.57
N GLY A 355 -18.10 -3.33 28.31
CA GLY A 355 -18.00 -2.10 27.51
C GLY A 355 -16.64 -1.43 27.54
N ASP A 356 -15.74 -1.82 28.46
CA ASP A 356 -14.40 -1.24 28.57
C ASP A 356 -13.53 -1.57 27.34
N PHE A 357 -12.76 -0.58 26.89
CA PHE A 357 -11.85 -0.69 25.76
C PHE A 357 -10.40 -0.82 26.21
N HIS A 358 -9.64 -1.71 25.58
CA HIS A 358 -8.23 -1.91 25.85
C HIS A 358 -7.43 -2.17 24.57
N ASN A 359 -6.21 -1.65 24.52
CA ASN A 359 -5.21 -2.03 23.53
C ASN A 359 -4.23 -3.04 24.14
N VAL A 360 -4.05 -4.19 23.49
CA VAL A 360 -3.03 -5.19 23.83
C VAL A 360 -1.96 -5.21 22.76
N TYR A 361 -0.70 -5.06 23.18
CA TYR A 361 0.45 -5.00 22.27
C TYR A 361 1.27 -6.28 22.36
N CYS A 362 1.62 -6.86 21.22
CA CYS A 362 2.49 -8.02 21.13
C CYS A 362 3.63 -7.75 20.17
N ARG A 363 4.86 -7.96 20.64
CA ARG A 363 6.03 -8.07 19.79
C ARG A 363 6.07 -9.49 19.23
N ILE A 364 6.15 -9.59 17.91
CA ILE A 364 6.28 -10.86 17.21
C ILE A 364 7.71 -10.94 16.67
N SER A 365 8.46 -11.96 17.10
CA SER A 365 9.85 -12.17 16.69
C SER A 365 10.01 -13.54 16.06
N ARG A 366 10.91 -13.67 15.10
CA ARG A 366 11.28 -14.97 14.54
C ARG A 366 11.82 -15.89 15.64
N SER A 367 11.26 -17.09 15.77
CA SER A 367 11.80 -18.10 16.68
C SER A 367 13.17 -18.56 16.15
N PRO A 368 14.17 -18.85 17.00
CA PRO A 368 15.56 -19.12 16.60
C PRO A 368 15.82 -20.46 15.87
N ARG A 369 14.87 -20.97 15.08
CA ARG A 369 15.00 -22.22 14.30
C ARG A 369 15.42 -21.97 12.83
N ARG A 370 15.97 -23.05 12.24
CA ARG A 370 16.90 -23.20 11.09
C ARG A 370 16.97 -22.06 10.02
N PRO A 371 18.16 -21.82 9.44
CA PRO A 371 18.42 -20.71 8.52
C PRO A 371 17.97 -20.89 7.07
N THR A 372 17.56 -22.11 6.65
CA THR A 372 17.30 -22.42 5.23
C THR A 372 15.87 -22.87 5.00
N PHE A 373 15.22 -22.28 4.00
CA PHE A 373 13.88 -22.60 3.52
C PHE A 373 13.92 -23.63 2.39
N SER A 374 13.09 -24.68 2.44
CA SER A 374 12.69 -25.47 1.27
C SER A 374 11.30 -25.06 0.77
N SER A 375 10.98 -25.37 -0.48
CA SER A 375 9.64 -25.17 -1.06
C SER A 375 8.55 -25.96 -0.32
N THR A 376 8.90 -27.12 0.25
CA THR A 376 8.01 -27.91 1.14
C THR A 376 7.75 -27.21 2.47
N GLU A 377 8.72 -26.47 3.02
CA GLU A 377 8.57 -25.75 4.28
C GLU A 377 7.60 -24.56 4.18
N LEU A 378 7.36 -24.01 2.97
CA LEU A 378 6.44 -22.88 2.77
C LEU A 378 5.01 -23.16 3.29
N PHE A 379 4.58 -24.42 3.19
CA PHE A 379 3.22 -24.84 3.60
C PHE A 379 3.21 -25.41 5.02
N GLU A 380 4.28 -26.08 5.44
CA GLU A 380 4.48 -26.46 6.86
C GLU A 380 4.58 -25.23 7.78
N MET A 381 4.92 -24.07 7.22
CA MET A 381 4.85 -22.79 7.93
C MET A 381 3.48 -22.47 8.51
N GLY A 382 2.39 -23.02 7.96
CA GLY A 382 1.05 -22.87 8.54
C GLY A 382 0.85 -23.65 9.85
N GLU A 383 1.66 -24.67 10.13
CA GLU A 383 1.44 -25.55 11.29
C GLU A 383 2.54 -25.42 12.35
N SER A 384 3.71 -24.95 11.96
CA SER A 384 4.87 -24.83 12.83
C SER A 384 4.96 -23.46 13.53
N ASN A 385 5.50 -23.44 14.75
CA ASN A 385 5.69 -22.20 15.50
C ASN A 385 6.99 -21.50 15.06
N TRP A 386 6.90 -20.70 14.00
CA TRP A 386 8.02 -19.94 13.44
C TRP A 386 8.24 -18.58 14.11
N PHE A 387 7.27 -18.15 14.91
CA PHE A 387 7.30 -16.86 15.59
C PHE A 387 7.00 -17.02 17.07
N ASP A 388 7.71 -16.25 17.88
CA ASP A 388 7.45 -16.09 19.30
C ASP A 388 6.58 -14.85 19.51
N VAL A 389 5.52 -15.00 20.30
CA VAL A 389 4.60 -13.92 20.67
C VAL A 389 4.92 -13.43 22.07
N GLN A 390 5.46 -12.22 22.18
CA GLN A 390 5.72 -11.56 23.45
C GLN A 390 4.74 -10.43 23.69
N VAL A 391 3.87 -10.58 24.69
CA VAL A 391 3.00 -9.48 25.13
C VAL A 391 3.84 -8.43 25.85
N VAL A 392 3.73 -7.17 25.41
CA VAL A 392 4.50 -6.03 25.91
C VAL A 392 3.57 -4.91 26.36
N SER A 393 4.02 -4.08 27.30
CA SER A 393 3.24 -2.90 27.71
C SER A 393 3.44 -1.73 26.73
N GLY A 394 2.49 -0.79 26.68
CA GLY A 394 2.66 0.42 25.87
C GLY A 394 3.90 1.23 26.26
N GLN A 395 4.21 1.30 27.56
CA GLN A 395 5.41 1.96 28.06
C GLN A 395 6.70 1.24 27.64
N GLU A 396 6.68 -0.10 27.62
CA GLU A 396 7.80 -0.90 27.13
C GLU A 396 8.04 -0.65 25.63
N VAL A 397 6.99 -0.59 24.82
CA VAL A 397 7.13 -0.22 23.41
C VAL A 397 7.78 1.16 23.29
N LEU A 398 7.23 2.19 23.94
CA LEU A 398 7.76 3.57 23.85
C LEU A 398 9.20 3.74 24.35
N SER A 399 9.61 2.96 25.36
CA SER A 399 10.96 3.03 25.93
C SER A 399 11.97 2.14 25.21
N SER A 400 11.51 1.17 24.42
CA SER A 400 12.38 0.23 23.73
C SER A 400 13.06 0.84 22.51
N ALA A 401 14.33 0.47 22.28
CA ALA A 401 15.08 0.86 21.09
C ALA A 401 14.40 0.42 19.78
N TRP A 402 13.72 -0.73 19.79
CA TRP A 402 13.03 -1.26 18.60
C TRP A 402 11.81 -0.42 18.19
N SER A 403 11.25 0.45 19.05
CA SER A 403 10.15 1.33 18.61
C SER A 403 10.58 2.44 17.66
N ARG A 404 11.89 2.65 17.51
CA ARG A 404 12.52 3.65 16.64
C ARG A 404 12.83 3.15 15.24
N MET A 405 12.37 1.94 14.89
CA MET A 405 12.48 1.43 13.54
C MET A 405 11.08 1.06 13.01
N PRO A 406 10.85 1.17 11.69
CA PRO A 406 9.60 0.72 11.10
C PRO A 406 9.30 -0.73 11.44
N HIS A 407 8.03 -1.03 11.71
CA HIS A 407 7.52 -2.38 11.93
C HIS A 407 6.40 -2.66 10.96
N VAL A 408 6.25 -3.92 10.58
CA VAL A 408 4.98 -4.40 10.04
C VAL A 408 4.00 -4.46 11.21
N VAL A 409 3.06 -3.53 11.22
CA VAL A 409 2.07 -3.37 12.27
C VAL A 409 0.78 -4.03 11.81
N MET A 410 0.34 -5.06 12.53
CA MET A 410 -0.96 -5.66 12.32
C MET A 410 -1.93 -5.14 13.36
N ILE A 411 -3.01 -4.52 12.89
CA ILE A 411 -4.07 -3.97 13.71
C ILE A 411 -5.22 -4.94 13.66
N CYS A 412 -5.71 -5.32 14.83
CA CYS A 412 -6.67 -6.37 15.00
C CYS A 412 -7.81 -5.91 15.90
N MET A 413 -9.01 -6.34 15.57
CA MET A 413 -10.23 -6.08 16.34
C MET A 413 -10.55 -7.30 17.20
N SER A 414 -11.01 -7.09 18.42
CA SER A 414 -11.40 -8.14 19.36
C SER A 414 -12.61 -7.69 20.17
N ALA A 415 -13.53 -8.62 20.40
CA ALA A 415 -14.65 -8.40 21.31
C ALA A 415 -14.87 -9.67 22.14
N ALA A 416 -15.06 -9.51 23.44
CA ALA A 416 -15.25 -10.65 24.34
C ALA A 416 -16.42 -11.55 23.94
N LYS A 417 -17.46 -10.94 23.36
CA LYS A 417 -18.64 -11.60 22.79
C LYS A 417 -19.03 -10.87 21.51
N GLY A 418 -19.66 -11.61 20.59
CA GLY A 418 -20.21 -11.04 19.37
C GLY A 418 -19.33 -11.21 18.14
N THR A 419 -19.83 -10.65 17.04
CA THR A 419 -19.23 -10.70 15.70
C THR A 419 -18.49 -9.39 15.37
N THR A 420 -17.90 -9.30 14.19
CA THR A 420 -17.34 -8.05 13.65
C THR A 420 -18.37 -6.93 13.62
N ASP A 421 -19.64 -7.23 13.29
CA ASP A 421 -20.73 -6.24 13.30
C ASP A 421 -20.94 -5.67 14.71
N ASP A 422 -20.83 -6.50 15.75
CA ASP A 422 -20.98 -6.05 17.14
C ASP A 422 -19.81 -5.15 17.54
N TYR A 423 -18.58 -5.49 17.13
CA TYR A 423 -17.42 -4.62 17.33
C TYR A 423 -17.61 -3.26 16.65
N LEU A 424 -18.01 -3.24 15.37
CA LEU A 424 -18.21 -1.98 14.63
C LEU A 424 -19.32 -1.12 15.24
N ARG A 425 -20.40 -1.73 15.75
CA ARG A 425 -21.44 -0.99 16.50
C ARG A 425 -20.88 -0.35 17.77
N LEU A 426 -20.05 -1.06 18.52
CA LEU A 426 -19.41 -0.51 19.73
C LEU A 426 -18.49 0.67 19.40
N VAL A 427 -17.71 0.59 18.31
CA VAL A 427 -16.91 1.73 17.81
C VAL A 427 -17.80 2.93 17.47
N LEU A 428 -18.92 2.70 16.76
CA LEU A 428 -19.86 3.75 16.39
C LEU A 428 -20.51 4.40 17.61
N ASP A 429 -20.98 3.60 18.56
CA ASP A 429 -21.61 4.09 19.79
C ASP A 429 -20.62 4.88 20.65
N HIS A 430 -19.34 4.47 20.67
CA HIS A 430 -18.26 5.21 21.33
C HIS A 430 -17.98 6.55 20.64
N THR A 431 -17.80 6.53 19.32
CA THR A 431 -17.54 7.74 18.52
C THR A 431 -18.68 8.76 18.61
N GLN A 432 -19.91 8.30 18.78
CA GLN A 432 -21.10 9.15 18.95
C GLN A 432 -21.36 9.62 20.39
N GLY A 433 -20.51 9.24 21.35
CA GLY A 433 -20.70 9.55 22.77
C GLY A 433 -21.95 8.91 23.38
N LYS A 434 -22.48 7.83 22.77
CA LYS A 434 -23.65 7.09 23.23
C LYS A 434 -23.30 6.09 24.34
N THR A 435 -22.07 5.62 24.38
CA THR A 435 -21.56 4.88 25.53
C THR A 435 -21.19 5.87 26.63
N GLN A 436 -21.84 5.78 27.79
CA GLN A 436 -21.29 6.39 28.99
C GLN A 436 -19.95 5.72 29.25
N ALA A 437 -18.87 6.50 29.36
CA ALA A 437 -17.60 6.00 29.85
C ALA A 437 -17.89 5.29 31.18
N THR A 438 -17.90 3.95 31.15
CA THR A 438 -18.00 3.16 32.37
C THR A 438 -16.85 3.63 33.24
N GLN A 439 -17.15 4.06 34.47
CA GLN A 439 -16.12 4.51 35.39
C GLN A 439 -14.97 3.49 35.37
N PRO A 440 -13.71 3.92 35.22
CA PRO A 440 -12.58 3.01 35.13
C PRO A 440 -12.65 2.05 36.31
N ARG A 441 -12.89 0.77 36.04
CA ARG A 441 -13.01 -0.22 37.11
C ARG A 441 -11.63 -0.38 37.73
N TRP A 442 -11.56 -0.15 39.03
CA TRP A 442 -10.33 -0.33 39.81
C TRP A 442 -10.09 -1.83 39.98
N GLY A 443 -9.27 -2.41 39.10
CA GLY A 443 -8.88 -3.83 39.11
C GLY A 443 -8.41 -4.32 37.74
N ALA A 444 -7.62 -5.40 37.70
CA ALA A 444 -7.21 -6.01 36.44
C ALA A 444 -8.42 -6.64 35.73
N CYS A 445 -8.70 -6.26 34.48
CA CYS A 445 -9.78 -6.86 33.70
C CYS A 445 -9.47 -8.34 33.42
N HIS A 446 -10.24 -9.26 34.01
CA HIS A 446 -10.05 -10.71 33.84
C HIS A 446 -10.10 -11.16 32.39
N GLU A 447 -10.90 -10.51 31.54
CA GLU A 447 -10.99 -10.83 30.11
C GLU A 447 -9.71 -10.44 29.36
N ILE A 448 -9.03 -9.38 29.79
CA ILE A 448 -7.71 -9.01 29.25
C ILE A 448 -6.64 -9.98 29.74
N VAL A 449 -6.69 -10.38 31.01
CA VAL A 449 -5.76 -11.39 31.56
C VAL A 449 -5.90 -12.72 30.82
N ASP A 450 -7.12 -13.18 30.56
CA ASP A 450 -7.42 -14.38 29.79
C ASP A 450 -6.94 -14.26 28.33
N LEU A 451 -7.20 -13.12 27.67
CA LEU A 451 -6.69 -12.87 26.32
C LEU A 451 -5.15 -12.93 26.30
N VAL A 452 -4.47 -12.22 27.20
CA VAL A 452 -3.00 -12.22 27.31
C VAL A 452 -2.46 -13.63 27.51
N SER A 453 -3.12 -14.45 28.33
CA SER A 453 -2.75 -15.85 28.53
C SER A 453 -2.86 -16.65 27.22
N LYS A 454 -3.93 -16.46 26.45
CA LYS A 454 -4.12 -17.14 25.16
C LYS A 454 -3.07 -16.68 24.12
N LEU A 455 -2.76 -15.39 24.08
CA LEU A 455 -1.78 -14.82 23.16
C LEU A 455 -0.38 -15.39 23.36
N ARG A 456 0.04 -15.64 24.60
CA ARG A 456 1.34 -16.27 24.91
C ARG A 456 1.49 -17.69 24.37
N HIS A 457 0.37 -18.38 24.11
CA HIS A 457 0.35 -19.73 23.55
C HIS A 457 -0.13 -19.75 22.10
N LEU A 458 -0.30 -18.58 21.48
CA LEU A 458 -0.75 -18.49 20.10
C LEU A 458 0.35 -18.97 19.15
N ASN A 459 0.05 -19.99 18.35
CA ASN A 459 0.82 -20.23 17.14
C ASN A 459 0.42 -19.16 16.10
N PHE A 460 1.22 -18.09 16.05
CA PHE A 460 0.95 -16.92 15.22
C PHE A 460 0.91 -17.26 13.72
N ALA A 461 1.83 -18.10 13.25
CA ALA A 461 1.90 -18.49 11.85
C ALA A 461 0.65 -19.26 11.41
N ARG A 462 0.16 -20.15 12.28
CA ARG A 462 -1.08 -20.89 12.09
C ARG A 462 -2.29 -19.99 12.11
N PHE A 463 -2.38 -19.11 13.10
CA PHE A 463 -3.47 -18.14 13.19
C PHE A 463 -3.59 -17.30 11.92
N LEU A 464 -2.48 -16.76 11.40
CA LEU A 464 -2.47 -15.99 10.17
C LEU A 464 -2.96 -16.79 8.96
N ALA A 465 -2.53 -18.06 8.85
CA ALA A 465 -2.98 -18.95 7.78
C ALA A 465 -4.50 -19.19 7.86
N HIS A 466 -5.03 -19.43 9.06
CA HIS A 466 -6.48 -19.58 9.27
C HIS A 466 -7.26 -18.31 8.91
N CYS A 467 -6.78 -17.13 9.33
CA CYS A 467 -7.39 -15.86 8.95
C CYS A 467 -7.43 -15.69 7.43
N ALA A 468 -6.29 -15.85 6.76
CA ALA A 468 -6.19 -15.63 5.32
C ALA A 468 -6.95 -16.68 4.48
N ALA A 469 -7.11 -17.91 4.99
CA ALA A 469 -7.84 -18.98 4.32
C ALA A 469 -9.37 -18.82 4.42
N LEU A 470 -9.83 -18.20 5.52
CA LEU A 470 -11.25 -17.93 5.77
C LEU A 470 -11.74 -16.66 5.06
N ASP A 471 -10.85 -15.68 4.90
CA ASP A 471 -11.18 -14.38 4.31
C ASP A 471 -11.59 -14.50 2.82
N GLU A 472 -12.26 -13.48 2.31
CA GLU A 472 -12.57 -13.39 0.88
C GLU A 472 -11.27 -13.49 0.08
N GLN A 473 -11.16 -14.50 -0.79
CA GLN A 473 -9.95 -14.70 -1.58
C GLN A 473 -9.81 -13.63 -2.66
N PHE A 474 -10.91 -13.10 -3.18
CA PHE A 474 -10.93 -11.96 -4.08
C PHE A 474 -12.06 -11.01 -3.67
N PRO A 475 -11.85 -9.68 -3.73
CA PRO A 475 -12.83 -8.69 -3.31
C PRO A 475 -13.87 -8.37 -4.39
N PHE A 476 -13.91 -9.17 -5.45
CA PHE A 476 -14.84 -9.04 -6.55
C PHE A 476 -15.28 -10.43 -7.01
N PRO A 477 -16.50 -10.55 -7.56
CA PRO A 477 -16.96 -11.81 -8.11
C PRO A 477 -16.07 -12.24 -9.28
N LEU A 478 -15.76 -13.53 -9.32
CA LEU A 478 -15.03 -14.16 -10.42
C LEU A 478 -15.96 -14.38 -11.63
N PRO A 479 -15.39 -14.58 -12.84
CA PRO A 479 -16.17 -14.95 -14.03
C PRO A 479 -17.02 -16.20 -13.77
N ASP A 480 -18.19 -16.26 -14.41
CA ASP A 480 -19.11 -17.40 -14.34
C ASP A 480 -19.56 -17.80 -12.92
N GLU A 481 -19.49 -16.86 -11.97
CA GLU A 481 -19.83 -17.08 -10.55
C GLU A 481 -18.99 -18.21 -9.89
N GLU A 482 -17.78 -18.42 -10.39
CA GLU A 482 -16.83 -19.40 -9.84
C GLU A 482 -16.58 -19.17 -8.34
N ASP A 483 -16.60 -20.24 -7.55
CA ASP A 483 -16.29 -20.17 -6.12
C ASP A 483 -14.79 -19.86 -5.93
N ALA A 484 -14.52 -18.71 -5.31
CA ALA A 484 -13.18 -18.21 -5.12
C ALA A 484 -12.29 -19.15 -4.28
N HIS A 485 -12.86 -19.85 -3.29
CA HIS A 485 -12.09 -20.76 -2.45
C HIS A 485 -11.79 -22.07 -3.18
N GLU A 486 -12.74 -22.61 -3.94
CA GLU A 486 -12.57 -23.80 -4.78
C GLU A 486 -11.50 -23.57 -5.84
N ARG A 487 -11.53 -22.41 -6.51
CA ARG A 487 -10.50 -21.99 -7.45
C ARG A 487 -9.11 -21.96 -6.80
N VAL A 488 -8.99 -21.29 -5.64
CA VAL A 488 -7.71 -21.21 -4.92
C VAL A 488 -7.22 -22.60 -4.52
N ASN A 489 -8.08 -23.45 -3.96
CA ASN A 489 -7.73 -24.82 -3.59
C ASN A 489 -7.21 -25.62 -4.80
N THR A 490 -7.93 -25.55 -5.92
CA THR A 490 -7.60 -26.28 -7.16
C THR A 490 -6.27 -25.81 -7.74
N LEU A 491 -6.04 -24.49 -7.81
CA LEU A 491 -4.79 -23.95 -8.34
C LEU A 491 -3.60 -24.21 -7.41
N MET A 492 -3.81 -24.14 -6.09
CA MET A 492 -2.79 -24.53 -5.11
C MET A 492 -2.44 -26.01 -5.23
N GLN A 493 -3.43 -26.89 -5.41
CA GLN A 493 -3.20 -28.32 -5.63
C GLN A 493 -2.47 -28.60 -6.95
N LYS A 494 -2.87 -27.92 -8.03
CA LYS A 494 -2.29 -28.11 -9.37
C LYS A 494 -0.84 -27.64 -9.43
N GLY A 495 -0.55 -26.46 -8.88
CA GLY A 495 0.80 -25.91 -8.88
C GLY A 495 1.69 -26.59 -7.84
N LEU A 496 1.23 -26.62 -6.59
CA LEU A 496 2.09 -26.91 -5.44
C LEU A 496 1.87 -28.31 -4.86
N GLY A 497 1.03 -29.11 -5.51
CA GLY A 497 0.74 -30.49 -5.13
C GLY A 497 -0.41 -30.62 -4.13
N GLU A 498 -0.88 -31.86 -3.97
CA GLU A 498 -2.06 -32.21 -3.16
C GLU A 498 -1.96 -31.76 -1.69
N THR A 499 -0.75 -31.79 -1.12
CA THR A 499 -0.51 -31.34 0.26
C THR A 499 -0.83 -29.85 0.45
N ALA A 500 -0.54 -29.00 -0.55
CA ALA A 500 -0.81 -27.56 -0.46
C ALA A 500 -2.31 -27.27 -0.45
N GLY A 501 -3.08 -27.95 -1.32
CA GLY A 501 -4.55 -27.87 -1.33
C GLY A 501 -5.15 -28.35 -0.01
N LYS A 502 -4.72 -29.53 0.50
CA LYS A 502 -5.14 -30.03 1.81
C LYS A 502 -4.82 -29.06 2.95
N THR A 503 -3.66 -28.43 2.92
CA THR A 503 -3.26 -27.45 3.95
C THR A 503 -4.15 -26.22 3.91
N PHE A 504 -4.46 -25.69 2.72
CA PHE A 504 -5.42 -24.60 2.56
C PHE A 504 -6.81 -24.98 3.09
N GLN A 505 -7.31 -26.16 2.72
CA GLN A 505 -8.60 -26.65 3.19
C GLN A 505 -8.63 -26.82 4.72
N ASN A 506 -7.60 -27.41 5.30
CA ASN A 506 -7.44 -27.55 6.75
C ASN A 506 -7.36 -26.18 7.45
N ALA A 507 -6.69 -25.19 6.85
CA ALA A 507 -6.64 -23.84 7.36
C ALA A 507 -8.03 -23.18 7.32
N ARG A 508 -8.79 -23.38 6.23
CA ARG A 508 -10.15 -22.85 6.12
C ARG A 508 -11.08 -23.48 7.16
N ASP A 509 -11.10 -24.81 7.24
CA ASP A 509 -11.98 -25.56 8.14
C ASP A 509 -11.60 -25.34 9.60
N GLY A 510 -10.30 -25.21 9.88
CA GLY A 510 -9.78 -24.92 11.21
C GLY A 510 -10.01 -23.47 11.67
N ALA A 511 -10.37 -22.53 10.79
CA ALA A 511 -10.58 -21.14 11.18
C ALA A 511 -11.77 -20.97 12.15
N GLU A 512 -12.76 -21.88 12.10
CA GLU A 512 -13.85 -21.91 13.08
C GLU A 512 -13.34 -22.21 14.50
N SER A 513 -12.25 -22.99 14.65
CA SER A 513 -11.66 -23.32 15.96
C SER A 513 -11.03 -22.12 16.66
N TYR A 514 -10.56 -21.12 15.89
CA TYR A 514 -10.09 -19.83 16.40
C TYR A 514 -11.22 -18.84 16.65
N LYS A 515 -12.46 -19.25 16.36
CA LYS A 515 -13.68 -18.43 16.41
C LYS A 515 -13.74 -17.29 15.40
N ASN A 516 -12.73 -17.10 14.55
CA ASN A 516 -12.57 -15.96 13.66
C ASN A 516 -13.77 -15.69 12.71
N ALA A 517 -14.57 -16.72 12.37
CA ALA A 517 -15.76 -16.56 11.52
C ALA A 517 -17.04 -16.12 12.25
N LYS A 518 -17.19 -16.47 13.53
CA LYS A 518 -18.47 -16.36 14.29
C LYS A 518 -18.32 -15.70 15.65
N SER A 519 -17.10 -15.44 16.10
CA SER A 519 -16.81 -14.79 17.38
C SER A 519 -15.46 -14.07 17.37
N MET A 520 -15.47 -12.81 17.79
CA MET A 520 -14.28 -11.96 17.91
C MET A 520 -13.48 -12.22 19.20
N GLY A 521 -13.63 -13.42 19.79
CA GLY A 521 -13.14 -13.73 21.13
C GLY A 521 -11.62 -13.76 21.24
N MET A 522 -10.94 -14.16 20.15
CA MET A 522 -9.49 -13.98 19.97
C MET A 522 -9.26 -12.60 19.33
N PHE A 523 -9.24 -12.50 18.01
CA PHE A 523 -9.27 -11.25 17.26
C PHE A 523 -9.40 -11.54 15.75
N ALA A 524 -9.82 -10.56 14.96
CA ALA A 524 -9.72 -10.57 13.49
C ALA A 524 -8.77 -9.48 13.03
N ILE A 525 -8.09 -9.70 11.90
CA ILE A 525 -7.19 -8.72 11.31
C ILE A 525 -8.03 -7.63 10.66
N GLU A 526 -7.82 -6.38 11.08
CA GLU A 526 -8.43 -5.20 10.48
C GLU A 526 -7.57 -4.70 9.34
N HIS A 527 -6.28 -4.52 9.62
CA HIS A 527 -5.37 -3.89 8.68
C HIS A 527 -3.91 -4.27 8.98
N ILE A 528 -3.07 -4.25 7.94
CA ILE A 528 -1.62 -4.45 8.05
C ILE A 528 -0.92 -3.29 7.35
N VAL A 529 -0.06 -2.58 8.08
CA VAL A 529 0.63 -1.38 7.61
C VAL A 529 2.10 -1.41 8.01
N LEU A 530 2.95 -0.66 7.33
CA LEU A 530 4.29 -0.37 7.81
C LEU A 530 4.30 0.96 8.56
N GLU A 531 4.66 0.95 9.84
CA GLU A 531 4.73 2.19 10.65
C GLU A 531 5.65 2.01 11.86
N TYR A 532 6.07 3.13 12.47
CA TYR A 532 6.77 3.12 13.74
C TYR A 532 5.85 2.71 14.89
N PRO A 533 6.22 1.74 15.75
CA PRO A 533 5.45 1.40 16.93
C PRO A 533 5.10 2.62 17.80
N SER A 534 6.03 3.55 17.97
CA SER A 534 5.78 4.77 18.77
C SER A 534 4.73 5.70 18.18
N ILE A 535 4.53 5.68 16.86
CA ILE A 535 3.49 6.44 16.18
C ILE A 535 2.14 5.75 16.39
N VAL A 536 2.08 4.45 16.15
CA VAL A 536 0.85 3.65 16.31
C VAL A 536 0.29 3.79 17.71
N LEU A 537 1.13 3.74 18.74
CA LEU A 537 0.70 3.92 20.14
C LEU A 537 0.16 5.33 20.42
N LYS A 538 0.71 6.36 19.78
CA LYS A 538 0.23 7.74 19.93
C LYS A 538 -1.10 7.97 19.22
N GLU A 539 -1.36 7.24 18.12
CA GLU A 539 -2.61 7.32 17.38
C GLU A 539 -3.73 6.50 18.01
N LEU A 540 -3.45 5.25 18.39
CA LEU A 540 -4.48 4.34 18.90
C LEU A 540 -4.88 4.58 20.36
N ARG A 541 -4.21 5.50 21.07
CA ARG A 541 -4.44 5.94 22.47
C ARG A 541 -5.30 4.98 23.33
N GLU A 542 -6.32 5.50 24.01
CA GLU A 542 -7.33 4.74 24.77
C GLU A 542 -8.71 4.83 24.10
N GLU A 543 -8.76 5.25 22.83
CA GLU A 543 -10.00 5.40 22.08
C GLU A 543 -10.07 4.34 20.96
N PRO A 544 -11.19 3.61 20.84
CA PRO A 544 -11.41 2.67 19.73
C PRO A 544 -11.57 3.43 18.41
N GLY A 545 -10.98 2.91 17.34
CA GLY A 545 -11.15 3.49 16.02
C GLY A 545 -10.82 2.52 14.90
N ILE A 546 -11.15 2.93 13.68
CA ILE A 546 -10.61 2.30 12.47
C ILE A 546 -9.29 3.01 12.17
N TYR A 547 -8.19 2.26 12.17
CA TYR A 547 -6.87 2.89 12.02
C TYR A 547 -6.82 3.65 10.69
N GLY A 548 -6.18 4.82 10.73
CA GLY A 548 -5.93 5.53 9.48
C GLY A 548 -7.11 6.33 8.92
N CYS A 549 -8.33 6.18 9.45
CA CYS A 549 -9.55 6.60 8.75
C CYS A 549 -10.44 7.53 9.58
N LYS A 550 -11.08 8.48 8.89
CA LYS A 550 -12.24 9.19 9.44
C LYS A 550 -13.48 8.29 9.31
N LEU A 551 -14.20 8.09 10.40
CA LEU A 551 -15.44 7.30 10.41
C LEU A 551 -16.61 8.15 9.91
N GLU A 552 -17.33 7.65 8.91
CA GLU A 552 -18.59 8.24 8.41
C GLU A 552 -19.70 7.18 8.39
N ILE A 553 -20.92 7.61 8.70
CA ILE A 553 -22.13 6.77 8.83
C ILE A 553 -23.07 7.02 7.66
#